data_AF-A0AAD9TKF0-F1
#
_entry.id   AF-A0AAD9TKF0-F1
#
_cell.length_a   1.000
_cell.length_b   1.000
_cell.length_c   1.000
_cell.angle_alpha   90.00
_cell.angle_beta   90.00
_cell.angle_gamma   90.00
#
_symmetry.space_group_name_H-M   'P 1'
#
loop_
_entity.id
_entity.type
_entity.pdbx_description
1 polymer ?
#
loop_
_entity_poly.entity_id
_entity_poly.type
_entity_poly.pdbx_seq_one_letter_code
_entity_poly.pdbx_strand_id
1 'polypeptide(L)'
;MLGDVYNFGILSLEMFTGKRLTDSMFSDGLTLHEFATMALPGRWMEIVEPSLLLEAKTGNNSVETSARRRRGEGKDRIEECLVGILGIGVVCSMESPAERMEMTNVMAKLCAARENYLGRRI
;
A
#
# COMPACT_ATOMS: atom_id res chain seq x y z
N MET A 1 -18.41 12.73 -3.27
CA MET A 1 -17.63 12.10 -2.20
C MET A 1 -17.52 10.58 -2.32
N LEU A 2 -18.60 9.78 -2.35
CA LEU A 2 -18.49 8.31 -2.48
C LEU A 2 -17.75 7.86 -3.76
N GLY A 3 -17.93 8.58 -4.88
CA GLY A 3 -17.14 8.38 -6.10
C GLY A 3 -15.68 8.83 -5.95
N ASP A 4 -15.41 9.89 -5.19
CA ASP A 4 -14.05 10.38 -4.93
C ASP A 4 -13.25 9.38 -4.09
N VAL A 5 -13.89 8.74 -3.11
CA VAL A 5 -13.29 7.64 -2.32
C VAL A 5 -12.92 6.47 -3.22
N TYR A 6 -13.81 6.07 -4.13
CA TYR A 6 -13.53 4.99 -5.09
C TYR A 6 -12.34 5.33 -5.99
N ASN A 7 -12.37 6.50 -6.61
CA ASN A 7 -11.29 6.96 -7.48
C ASN A 7 -9.97 7.07 -6.70
N PHE A 8 -10.00 7.54 -5.46
CA PHE A 8 -8.84 7.54 -4.58
C PHE A 8 -8.31 6.12 -4.34
N GLY A 9 -9.20 5.15 -4.10
CA GLY A 9 -8.84 3.74 -3.93
C GLY A 9 -8.11 3.19 -5.15
N ILE A 10 -8.67 3.40 -6.35
CA ILE A 10 -8.04 2.98 -7.61
C ILE A 10 -6.69 3.65 -7.81
N LEU A 11 -6.60 4.98 -7.68
CA LEU A 11 -5.35 5.72 -7.85
C LEU A 11 -4.27 5.26 -6.86
N SER A 12 -4.67 4.94 -5.62
CA SER A 12 -3.76 4.39 -4.63
C SER A 12 -3.24 3.02 -5.07
N LEU A 13 -4.12 2.12 -5.52
CA LEU A 13 -3.70 0.81 -6.03
C LEU A 13 -2.79 0.94 -7.26
N GLU A 14 -3.12 1.83 -8.20
CA GLU A 14 -2.29 2.07 -9.40
C GLU A 14 -0.89 2.55 -9.01
N MET A 15 -0.80 3.52 -8.09
CA MET A 15 0.47 4.09 -7.65
C MET A 15 1.37 3.07 -6.96
N PHE A 16 0.81 2.23 -6.08
CA PHE A 16 1.60 1.31 -5.26
C PHE A 16 1.87 -0.03 -5.93
N THR A 17 1.09 -0.41 -6.96
CA THR A 17 1.35 -1.62 -7.76
C THR A 17 2.09 -1.35 -9.06
N GLY A 18 2.15 -0.08 -9.49
CA GLY A 18 2.70 0.31 -10.79
C GLY A 18 1.84 -0.16 -11.97
N LYS A 19 0.64 -0.71 -11.71
CA LYS A 19 -0.28 -1.19 -12.74
C LYS A 19 -1.25 -0.11 -13.14
N ARG A 20 -1.56 -0.05 -14.44
CA ARG A 20 -2.60 0.84 -14.96
C ARG A 20 -3.87 0.05 -15.19
N LEU A 21 -5.04 0.68 -15.02
CA LEU A 21 -6.32 0.07 -15.39
C LEU A 21 -6.38 -0.40 -16.86
N THR A 22 -5.55 0.17 -17.74
CA THR A 22 -5.45 -0.19 -19.16
C THR A 22 -4.47 -1.33 -19.45
N ASP A 23 -3.78 -1.86 -18.45
CA ASP A 23 -2.85 -2.97 -18.66
C ASP A 23 -3.61 -4.20 -19.17
N SER A 24 -3.01 -4.91 -20.11
CA SER A 24 -3.67 -6.04 -20.79
C SER A 24 -4.06 -7.18 -19.85
N MET A 25 -3.46 -7.27 -18.65
CA MET A 25 -3.87 -8.26 -17.64
C MET A 25 -5.29 -8.04 -17.08
N PHE A 26 -5.88 -6.87 -17.29
CA PHE A 26 -7.23 -6.53 -16.84
C PHE A 26 -8.29 -6.61 -17.96
N SER A 27 -7.94 -7.11 -19.15
CA SER A 27 -8.87 -7.20 -20.29
C SER A 27 -10.00 -8.23 -20.10
N ASP A 28 -9.78 -9.22 -19.23
CA ASP A 28 -10.65 -10.40 -19.10
C ASP A 28 -11.64 -10.28 -17.93
N GLY A 29 -11.98 -9.06 -17.54
CA GLY A 29 -12.89 -8.77 -16.43
C GLY A 29 -12.24 -8.80 -15.05
N LEU A 30 -10.96 -9.17 -14.95
CA LEU A 30 -10.18 -8.98 -13.73
C LEU A 30 -9.93 -7.48 -13.51
N THR A 31 -10.35 -6.96 -12.38
CA THR A 31 -10.12 -5.56 -12.00
C THR A 31 -8.84 -5.40 -11.18
N LEU A 32 -8.31 -4.17 -11.14
CA LEU A 32 -7.19 -3.82 -10.25
C LEU A 32 -7.54 -4.02 -8.77
N HIS A 33 -8.81 -3.77 -8.40
CA HIS A 33 -9.33 -4.05 -7.06
C HIS A 33 -9.20 -5.55 -6.72
N GLU A 34 -9.74 -6.43 -7.57
CA GLU A 34 -9.70 -7.88 -7.34
C GLU A 34 -8.27 -8.41 -7.32
N PHE A 35 -7.42 -7.92 -8.22
CA PHE A 35 -5.99 -8.24 -8.25
C PHE A 35 -5.31 -7.92 -6.91
N ALA A 36 -5.54 -6.72 -6.37
CA ALA A 36 -4.99 -6.33 -5.07
C ALA A 36 -5.59 -7.14 -3.90
N THR A 37 -6.92 -7.33 -3.91
CA THR A 37 -7.65 -8.11 -2.90
C THR A 37 -7.14 -9.55 -2.82
N MET A 38 -6.88 -10.19 -3.96
CA MET A 38 -6.34 -11.57 -4.00
C MET A 38 -4.89 -11.68 -3.55
N ALA A 39 -4.10 -10.62 -3.73
CA ALA A 39 -2.68 -10.63 -3.38
C ALA A 39 -2.40 -10.24 -1.92
N LEU A 40 -3.25 -9.39 -1.31
CA LEU A 40 -3.07 -8.94 0.07
C LEU A 40 -2.82 -10.08 1.07
N PRO A 41 -3.52 -11.24 1.00
CA PRO A 41 -3.23 -12.40 1.83
C PRO A 41 -1.89 -13.07 1.46
N GLY A 42 -0.79 -12.58 2.04
CA GLY A 42 0.52 -13.23 1.99
C GLY A 42 1.29 -13.09 0.68
N ARG A 43 0.74 -12.43 -0.35
CA ARG A 43 1.37 -12.22 -1.66
C ARG A 43 1.55 -10.76 -2.04
N TRP A 44 1.38 -9.84 -1.08
CA TRP A 44 1.42 -8.39 -1.32
C TRP A 44 2.75 -7.94 -1.97
N MET A 45 3.88 -8.59 -1.64
CA MET A 45 5.19 -8.29 -2.24
C MET A 45 5.25 -8.52 -3.74
N GLU A 46 4.43 -9.42 -4.28
CA GLU A 46 4.42 -9.75 -5.71
C GLU A 46 3.74 -8.67 -6.56
N ILE A 47 2.89 -7.86 -5.93
CA ILE A 47 2.09 -6.84 -6.62
C ILE A 47 2.60 -5.44 -6.40
N VAL A 48 3.44 -5.20 -5.38
CA VAL A 48 4.02 -3.89 -5.11
C VAL A 48 5.02 -3.51 -6.18
N GLU A 49 4.99 -2.25 -6.60
CA GLU A 49 5.94 -1.67 -7.54
C GLU A 49 7.39 -1.86 -7.02
N PRO A 50 8.27 -2.58 -7.76
CA PRO A 50 9.56 -3.03 -7.24
C PRO A 50 10.49 -1.91 -6.76
N SER A 51 10.36 -0.71 -7.32
CA SER A 51 11.16 0.46 -6.90
C SER A 51 10.89 0.84 -5.44
N LEU A 52 9.66 0.65 -4.94
CA LEU A 52 9.28 0.90 -3.55
C LEU A 52 9.94 -0.07 -2.56
N LEU A 53 10.30 -1.28 -3.02
CA LEU A 53 11.02 -2.27 -2.22
C LEU A 53 12.53 -2.04 -2.19
N LEU A 54 13.07 -1.27 -3.16
CA LEU A 54 14.50 -1.02 -3.31
C LEU A 54 15.00 0.14 -2.42
N GLU A 55 14.18 1.17 -2.19
CA GLU A 55 14.53 2.29 -1.30
C GLU A 55 14.78 1.85 0.15
N ALA A 56 14.22 0.71 0.57
CA ALA A 56 14.50 0.09 1.87
C ALA A 56 15.93 -0.46 2.04
N LYS A 57 16.73 -0.57 0.95
CA LYS A 57 18.08 -1.18 0.97
C LYS A 57 19.24 -0.20 0.89
N THR A 58 19.07 1.01 0.38
CA THR A 58 20.19 1.90 -0.01
C THR A 58 20.64 2.89 1.08
N GLY A 59 19.90 3.02 2.19
CA GLY A 59 20.34 3.80 3.34
C GLY A 59 21.19 2.97 4.32
N ASN A 60 22.52 3.19 4.33
CA ASN A 60 23.50 2.85 5.39
C ASN A 60 24.57 1.80 5.02
N ASN A 61 25.62 2.24 4.33
CA ASN A 61 26.91 1.56 4.23
C ASN A 61 27.86 1.92 5.39
N SER A 62 27.41 1.95 6.64
CA SER A 62 28.34 2.11 7.77
C SER A 62 27.80 1.64 9.14
N VAL A 63 28.62 0.78 9.76
CA VAL A 63 28.67 0.34 11.18
C VAL A 63 27.68 -0.75 11.62
N GLU A 64 28.27 -1.90 11.93
CA GLU A 64 27.61 -3.18 12.19
C GLU A 64 27.08 -3.31 13.64
N THR A 65 26.14 -4.24 13.83
CA THR A 65 25.38 -4.60 15.04
C THR A 65 24.12 -3.77 15.34
N SER A 66 24.20 -2.45 15.59
CA SER A 66 23.00 -1.62 15.86
C SER A 66 22.20 -1.25 14.61
N ALA A 67 22.82 -1.35 13.43
CA ALA A 67 22.17 -1.17 12.15
C ALA A 67 21.28 -2.37 11.76
N ARG A 68 21.56 -3.60 12.22
CA ARG A 68 20.76 -4.79 11.88
C ARG A 68 19.35 -4.75 12.49
N ARG A 69 19.23 -4.34 13.76
CA ARG A 69 17.92 -4.16 14.42
C ARG A 69 17.12 -3.02 13.79
N ARG A 70 17.76 -1.87 13.56
CA ARG A 70 17.15 -0.72 12.87
C ARG A 70 16.77 -1.02 11.42
N ARG A 71 17.50 -1.91 10.74
CA ARG A 71 17.21 -2.38 9.39
C ARG A 71 16.05 -3.38 9.38
N GLY A 72 15.93 -4.23 10.40
CA GLY A 72 14.74 -5.06 10.63
C GLY A 72 13.51 -4.19 10.87
N GLU A 73 13.57 -3.29 11.85
CA GLU A 73 12.49 -2.35 12.16
C GLU A 73 12.13 -1.43 10.99
N GLY A 74 13.11 -0.99 10.19
CA GLY A 74 12.85 -0.21 8.97
C GLY A 74 12.14 -1.03 7.90
N LYS A 75 12.53 -2.29 7.71
CA LYS A 75 11.90 -3.21 6.76
C LYS A 75 10.47 -3.58 7.21
N ASP A 76 10.28 -3.84 8.49
CA ASP A 76 8.96 -4.20 9.04
C ASP A 76 7.99 -3.01 8.92
N ARG A 77 8.45 -1.78 9.18
CA ARG A 77 7.65 -0.55 9.02
C ARG A 77 7.24 -0.28 7.57
N ILE A 78 8.12 -0.51 6.59
CA ILE A 78 7.76 -0.32 5.18
C ILE A 78 6.77 -1.40 4.72
N GLU A 79 6.93 -2.65 5.16
CA GLU A 79 5.99 -3.73 4.90
C GLU A 79 4.60 -3.40 5.48
N GLU A 80 4.52 -3.05 6.77
CA GLU A 80 3.27 -2.65 7.42
C GLU A 80 2.62 -1.44 6.72
N CYS A 81 3.42 -0.46 6.29
CA CYS A 81 2.94 0.71 5.56
C CYS A 81 2.34 0.33 4.20
N LEU A 82 3.06 -0.48 3.41
CA LEU A 82 2.61 -0.90 2.08
C LEU A 82 1.35 -1.76 2.15
N VAL A 83 1.33 -2.75 3.05
CA VAL A 83 0.14 -3.58 3.30
C VAL A 83 -1.03 -2.72 3.76
N GLY A 84 -0.79 -1.77 4.65
CA GLY A 84 -1.80 -0.82 5.13
C GLY A 84 -2.37 0.03 4.01
N ILE A 85 -1.54 0.61 3.15
CA ILE A 85 -1.97 1.46 2.03
C ILE A 85 -2.73 0.64 0.98
N LEU A 86 -2.24 -0.55 0.62
CA LEU A 86 -2.95 -1.45 -0.29
C LEU A 86 -4.31 -1.85 0.27
N GLY A 87 -4.38 -2.16 1.57
CA GLY A 87 -5.64 -2.47 2.26
C GLY A 87 -6.62 -1.28 2.26
N ILE A 88 -6.14 -0.05 2.48
CA ILE A 88 -6.96 1.16 2.33
C ILE A 88 -7.45 1.28 0.88
N GLY A 89 -6.58 1.09 -0.11
CA GLY A 89 -6.93 1.12 -1.53
C GLY A 89 -8.06 0.14 -1.87
N VAL A 90 -7.97 -1.09 -1.38
CA VAL A 90 -9.01 -2.14 -1.55
C VAL A 90 -10.34 -1.71 -0.93
N VAL A 91 -10.36 -1.30 0.34
CA VAL A 91 -11.62 -0.89 1.00
C VAL A 91 -12.24 0.35 0.35
N CYS A 92 -11.42 1.30 -0.11
CA CYS A 92 -11.90 2.48 -0.83
C CYS A 92 -12.53 2.14 -2.19
N SER A 93 -12.02 1.11 -2.86
CA SER A 93 -12.44 0.69 -4.20
C SER A 93 -13.51 -0.42 -4.21
N MET A 94 -14.20 -0.65 -3.09
CA MET A 94 -15.36 -1.57 -3.08
C MET A 94 -16.44 -1.09 -4.05
N GLU A 95 -17.07 -2.00 -4.80
CA GLU A 95 -18.15 -1.63 -5.73
C GLU A 95 -19.36 -1.04 -5.01
N SER A 96 -19.73 -1.62 -3.87
CA SER A 96 -20.79 -1.10 -3.02
C SER A 96 -20.34 0.17 -2.30
N PRO A 97 -21.02 1.32 -2.48
CA PRO A 97 -20.70 2.54 -1.76
C PRO A 97 -20.80 2.39 -0.23
N ALA A 98 -21.65 1.47 0.26
CA ALA A 98 -21.86 1.22 1.69
C ALA A 98 -20.70 0.46 2.35
N GLU A 99 -19.87 -0.24 1.56
CA GLU A 99 -18.70 -0.98 2.05
C GLU A 99 -17.43 -0.12 1.99
N ARG A 100 -17.50 1.06 1.38
CA ARG A 100 -16.38 2.00 1.30
C ARG A 100 -16.19 2.71 2.63
N MET A 101 -14.93 2.97 2.94
CA MET A 101 -14.55 3.76 4.11
C MET A 101 -14.80 5.25 3.86
N GLU A 102 -15.33 5.95 4.87
CA GLU A 102 -15.44 7.40 4.84
C GLU A 102 -14.07 8.09 4.66
N MET A 103 -14.03 9.18 3.89
CA MET A 103 -12.77 9.87 3.56
C MET A 103 -12.01 10.36 4.79
N THR A 104 -12.71 10.72 5.86
CA THR A 104 -12.10 11.08 7.16
C THR A 104 -11.31 9.92 7.77
N ASN A 105 -11.84 8.71 7.68
CA ASN A 105 -11.17 7.49 8.15
C ASN A 105 -10.00 7.12 7.23
N VAL A 106 -10.14 7.32 5.91
CA VAL A 106 -9.04 7.15 4.94
C VAL A 106 -7.87 8.04 5.33
N MET A 107 -8.11 9.34 5.55
CA MET A 107 -7.09 10.29 5.98
C MET A 107 -6.45 9.89 7.32
N ALA A 108 -7.25 9.52 8.31
CA ALA A 108 -6.73 9.09 9.62
C ALA A 108 -5.79 7.87 9.50
N LYS A 109 -6.17 6.87 8.70
CA LYS A 109 -5.35 5.66 8.49
C LYS A 109 -4.07 5.94 7.69
N LEU A 110 -4.14 6.80 6.68
CA LEU A 110 -2.95 7.23 5.93
C LEU A 110 -1.97 8.01 6.81
N CYS A 111 -2.48 8.90 7.67
CA CYS A 111 -1.65 9.58 8.66
C CYS A 111 -0.97 8.59 9.61
N ALA A 112 -1.71 7.60 10.13
CA ALA A 112 -1.14 6.56 10.99
C ALA A 112 -0.06 5.73 10.26
N ALA A 113 -0.32 5.32 9.01
CA ALA A 113 0.65 4.59 8.18
C ALA A 113 1.92 5.41 7.94
N ARG A 114 1.78 6.71 7.67
CA ARG A 114 2.91 7.64 7.52
C ARG A 114 3.73 7.77 8.78
N GLU A 115 3.10 7.98 9.94
CA GLU A 115 3.82 8.11 11.21
C GLU A 115 4.54 6.81 11.59
N ASN A 116 3.90 5.66 11.37
CA ASN A 116 4.52 4.34 11.53
C ASN A 116 5.75 4.18 10.64
N TYR A 117 5.64 4.51 9.34
CA TYR A 117 6.77 4.49 8.41
C TYR A 117 7.93 5.38 8.87
N LEU A 118 7.64 6.59 9.34
CA LEU A 118 8.63 7.54 9.86
C LEU A 118 9.21 7.14 11.23
N GLY A 119 8.65 6.13 11.90
CA GLY A 119 9.03 5.74 13.26
C GLY A 119 8.64 6.76 14.33
N ARG A 120 7.67 7.63 14.04
CA ARG A 120 7.14 8.59 15.00
C ARG A 120 5.97 7.90 15.70
N ARG A 121 6.21 7.36 16.89
CA ARG A 121 5.12 6.79 17.71
C ARG A 121 4.19 7.93 18.13
N ILE A 122 2.89 7.77 17.84
CA ILE A 122 1.82 8.58 18.43
C ILE A 122 1.53 8.04 19.83
#